data_AF-A0A5P8WD63-F1
#
_entry.id   AF-A0A5P8WD63-F1
#
_cell.length_a   1.000
_cell.length_b   1.000
_cell.length_c   1.000
_cell.angle_alpha   90.00
_cell.angle_beta   90.00
_cell.angle_gamma   90.00
#
_symmetry.space_group_name_H-M   'P 1'
#
loop_
_entity.id
_entity.type
_entity.pdbx_description
1 polymer ?
#
loop_
_entity_poly.entity_id
_entity_poly.type
_entity_poly.pdbx_seq_one_letter_code
_entity_poly.pdbx_strand_id
1 'polypeptide(L)'
;MLENFQLATKWKNSLKLLPQETVFSSTEFETLLDTYLPKLGSQQRTRVLEAAAIAFYHQQTDWPVVQTLLCDDAPQFKLITDDLALCWVHEGRHYKKLNPKVACHQELLDQFLDESGLTQLAQIAGRAALYLATI
;
A
#
# COMPACT_ATOMS: atom_id res chain seq x y z
N MET A 1 -2.41 11.91 11.64
CA MET A 1 -2.34 10.51 11.17
C MET A 1 -3.52 9.64 11.62
N LEU A 2 -3.82 9.50 12.92
CA LEU A 2 -4.93 8.64 13.42
C LEU A 2 -6.34 8.97 12.91
N GLU A 3 -6.54 10.16 12.34
CA GLU A 3 -7.80 10.58 11.73
C GLU A 3 -8.14 9.76 10.48
N ASN A 4 -7.12 9.32 9.73
CA ASN A 4 -7.28 8.56 8.49
C ASN A 4 -7.61 7.08 8.73
N PHE A 5 -7.42 6.56 9.94
CA PHE A 5 -7.56 5.13 10.26
C PHE A 5 -8.97 4.71 10.72
N GLN A 6 -9.95 5.62 10.66
CA GLN A 6 -11.37 5.36 10.99
C GLN A 6 -11.58 4.68 12.37
N LEU A 7 -10.75 5.02 13.36
CA LEU A 7 -10.87 4.50 14.72
C LEU A 7 -11.98 5.23 15.49
N ALA A 8 -12.75 4.47 16.28
CA ALA A 8 -13.76 5.04 17.18
C ALA A 8 -13.11 6.00 18.20
N THR A 9 -13.84 7.06 18.58
CA THR A 9 -13.34 8.14 19.45
C THR A 9 -12.78 7.62 20.78
N LYS A 10 -13.39 6.57 21.37
CA LYS A 10 -12.90 5.95 22.60
C LYS A 10 -11.46 5.45 22.46
N TRP A 11 -11.11 4.82 21.33
CA TRP A 11 -9.77 4.29 21.09
C TRP A 11 -8.77 5.39 20.82
N LYS A 12 -9.17 6.42 20.06
CA LYS A 12 -8.34 7.62 19.86
C LYS A 12 -7.99 8.29 21.20
N ASN A 13 -8.95 8.36 22.12
CA ASN A 13 -8.71 8.92 23.45
C ASN A 13 -7.77 8.04 24.29
N SER A 14 -7.92 6.71 24.26
CA SER A 14 -6.99 5.79 24.94
C SER A 14 -5.56 5.90 24.40
N LEU A 15 -5.39 6.01 23.08
CA LEU A 15 -4.07 6.14 22.45
C LEU A 15 -3.33 7.43 22.87
N LYS A 16 -4.06 8.51 23.14
CA LYS A 16 -3.48 9.77 23.66
C LYS A 16 -2.88 9.63 25.07
N LEU A 17 -3.23 8.58 25.81
CA LEU A 17 -2.70 8.31 27.14
C LEU A 17 -1.36 7.55 27.12
N LEU A 18 -0.99 6.97 25.98
CA LEU A 18 0.31 6.33 25.81
C LEU A 18 1.42 7.40 25.77
N PRO A 19 2.67 7.05 26.10
CA PRO A 19 3.79 7.98 25.90
C PRO A 19 3.85 8.42 24.44
N GLN A 20 3.93 9.74 24.22
CA GLN A 20 4.00 10.36 22.90
C GLN A 20 5.46 10.69 22.55
N GLU A 21 5.77 10.81 21.26
CA GLU A 21 7.13 11.12 20.76
C GLU A 21 8.21 10.19 21.34
N THR A 22 7.84 8.92 21.55
CA THR A 22 8.73 7.88 22.06
C THR A 22 8.82 6.76 21.04
N VAL A 23 10.05 6.33 20.73
CA VAL A 23 10.31 5.20 19.85
C VAL A 23 10.15 3.91 20.64
N PHE A 24 9.40 2.98 20.08
CA PHE A 24 9.18 1.65 20.67
C PHE A 24 9.57 0.57 19.66
N SER A 25 10.07 -0.54 20.17
CA SER A 25 10.04 -1.80 19.43
C SER A 25 8.60 -2.30 19.25
N SER A 26 8.38 -3.23 18.32
CA SER A 26 7.06 -3.85 18.11
C SER A 26 6.53 -4.45 19.41
N THR A 27 7.37 -5.19 20.14
CA THR A 27 6.98 -5.89 21.38
C THR A 27 6.60 -4.93 22.50
N GLU A 28 7.34 -3.83 22.68
CA GLU A 28 7.01 -2.80 23.69
C GLU A 28 5.67 -2.14 23.37
N PHE A 29 5.47 -1.75 22.11
CA PHE A 29 4.23 -1.09 21.71
C PHE A 29 3.03 -2.04 21.79
N GLU A 30 3.19 -3.30 21.40
CA GLU A 30 2.16 -4.33 21.56
C GLU A 30 1.78 -4.54 23.04
N THR A 31 2.76 -4.53 23.94
CA THR A 31 2.51 -4.63 25.39
C THR A 31 1.69 -3.44 25.92
N LEU A 32 1.95 -2.23 25.39
CA LEU A 32 1.13 -1.05 25.69
C LEU A 32 -0.30 -1.21 25.16
N LEU A 33 -0.48 -1.71 23.94
CA LEU A 33 -1.81 -1.96 23.38
C LEU A 33 -2.58 -3.00 24.20
N ASP A 34 -1.90 -4.04 24.71
CA ASP A 34 -2.53 -5.05 25.57
C ASP A 34 -2.97 -4.47 26.91
N THR A 35 -2.20 -3.55 27.47
CA THR A 35 -2.49 -2.90 28.75
C THR A 35 -3.62 -1.88 28.64
N TYR A 36 -3.56 -0.99 27.65
CA TYR A 36 -4.44 0.17 27.54
C TYR A 36 -5.62 -0.02 26.59
N LEU A 37 -5.51 -0.96 25.64
CA LEU A 37 -6.56 -1.26 24.66
C LEU A 37 -6.84 -2.78 24.55
N PRO A 38 -7.05 -3.51 25.66
CA PRO A 38 -7.20 -4.99 25.65
C PRO A 38 -8.39 -5.50 24.84
N LYS A 39 -9.37 -4.63 24.56
CA LYS A 39 -10.60 -4.96 23.81
C LYS A 39 -10.56 -4.46 22.36
N LEU A 40 -9.40 -4.02 21.88
CA LEU A 40 -9.24 -3.59 20.49
C LEU A 40 -9.27 -4.83 19.58
N GLY A 41 -10.17 -4.83 18.60
CA GLY A 41 -10.26 -5.94 17.66
C GLY A 41 -8.99 -6.08 16.82
N SER A 42 -8.70 -7.29 16.33
CA SER A 42 -7.47 -7.59 15.57
C SER A 42 -7.22 -6.62 14.41
N GLN A 43 -8.24 -6.36 13.59
CA GLN A 43 -8.11 -5.43 12.46
C GLN A 43 -7.81 -3.98 12.91
N GLN A 44 -8.43 -3.53 14.00
CA GLN A 44 -8.16 -2.20 14.56
C GLN A 44 -6.74 -2.13 15.15
N ARG A 45 -6.27 -3.23 15.76
CA ARG A 45 -4.91 -3.35 16.26
C ARG A 45 -3.89 -3.26 15.13
N THR A 46 -4.07 -4.00 14.04
CA THR A 46 -3.21 -3.90 12.85
C THR A 46 -3.14 -2.46 12.34
N ARG A 47 -4.29 -1.77 12.22
CA ARG A 47 -4.33 -0.36 11.79
C ARG A 47 -3.58 0.58 12.73
N VAL A 48 -3.63 0.35 14.03
CA VAL A 48 -2.87 1.15 15.01
C VAL A 48 -1.36 0.91 14.87
N LEU A 49 -0.95 -0.34 14.66
CA LEU A 49 0.44 -0.70 14.43
C LEU A 49 0.98 -0.08 13.12
N GLU A 50 0.23 -0.18 12.03
CA GLU A 50 0.55 0.46 10.75
C GLU A 50 0.67 1.98 10.90
N ALA A 51 -0.28 2.61 11.60
CA ALA A 51 -0.21 4.05 11.87
C ALA A 51 1.03 4.43 12.67
N ALA A 52 1.39 3.66 13.71
CA ALA A 52 2.59 3.92 14.50
C ALA A 52 3.86 3.76 13.67
N ALA A 53 3.94 2.73 12.83
CA ALA A 53 5.08 2.48 11.94
C ALA A 53 5.24 3.61 10.90
N ILE A 54 4.15 4.05 10.27
CA ILE A 54 4.19 5.18 9.33
C ILE A 54 4.58 6.48 10.06
N ALA A 55 4.05 6.73 11.27
CA ALA A 55 4.43 7.91 12.05
C ALA A 55 5.93 7.93 12.35
N PHE A 56 6.49 6.79 12.78
CA PHE A 56 7.93 6.65 12.98
C PHE A 56 8.72 6.89 11.69
N TYR A 57 8.30 6.28 10.57
CA TYR A 57 8.95 6.47 9.27
C TYR A 57 9.04 7.94 8.84
N HIS A 58 7.98 8.72 9.10
CA HIS A 58 7.93 10.15 8.80
C HIS A 58 8.75 11.02 9.77
N GLN A 59 8.95 10.58 11.01
CA GLN A 59 9.67 11.35 12.04
C GLN A 59 11.16 11.04 12.13
N GLN A 60 11.57 9.81 11.80
CA GLN A 60 12.97 9.42 11.87
C GLN A 60 13.83 10.28 10.93
N THR A 61 15.12 10.42 11.25
CA THR A 61 16.06 11.30 10.51
C THR A 61 17.29 10.56 9.96
N ASP A 62 17.35 9.24 10.16
CA ASP A 62 18.45 8.39 9.71
C ASP A 62 18.47 8.30 8.18
N TRP A 63 17.30 8.36 7.54
CA TRP A 63 17.13 8.45 6.09
C TRP A 63 15.99 9.38 5.71
N PRO A 64 16.03 10.00 4.51
CA PRO A 64 14.93 10.84 4.05
C PRO A 64 13.66 10.03 3.81
N VAL A 65 12.51 10.66 4.06
CA VAL A 65 11.22 10.16 3.60
C VAL A 65 11.22 10.13 2.07
N VAL A 66 10.80 9.01 1.49
CA VAL A 66 10.65 8.85 0.04
C VAL A 66 9.63 9.87 -0.44
N GLN A 67 9.95 10.65 -1.47
CA GLN A 67 9.04 11.68 -1.99
C GLN A 67 7.95 11.11 -2.89
N THR A 68 8.30 10.11 -3.72
CA THR A 68 7.35 9.46 -4.62
C THR A 68 7.56 7.95 -4.61
N LEU A 69 6.48 7.19 -4.37
CA LEU A 69 6.50 5.73 -4.36
C LEU A 69 5.75 5.18 -5.58
N LEU A 70 6.48 4.46 -6.44
CA LEU A 70 5.89 3.74 -7.58
C LEU A 70 5.29 2.41 -7.09
N CYS A 71 3.97 2.23 -7.18
CA CYS A 71 3.25 1.07 -6.64
C CYS A 71 2.00 0.69 -7.46
N ASP A 72 1.26 -0.32 -7.00
CA ASP A 72 0.05 -0.86 -7.66
C ASP A 72 -1.26 -0.22 -7.19
N ASP A 73 -1.17 0.91 -6.48
CA ASP A 73 -2.27 1.58 -5.77
C ASP A 73 -2.96 0.77 -4.67
N ALA A 74 -2.31 -0.28 -4.14
CA ALA A 74 -2.89 -1.01 -3.01
C ALA A 74 -3.10 -0.09 -1.78
N PRO A 75 -4.18 -0.27 -1.01
CA PRO A 75 -4.49 0.58 0.15
C PRO A 75 -3.38 0.68 1.20
N GLN A 76 -2.53 -0.34 1.32
CA GLN A 76 -1.40 -0.37 2.25
C GLN A 76 -0.31 0.68 1.96
N PHE A 77 -0.24 1.21 0.73
CA PHE A 77 0.74 2.23 0.36
C PHE A 77 0.28 3.65 0.69
N LYS A 78 -1.00 3.83 1.03
CA LYS A 78 -1.53 5.15 1.38
C LYS A 78 -0.85 5.66 2.65
N LEU A 79 -0.56 6.96 2.68
CA LEU A 79 0.09 7.68 3.78
C LEU A 79 1.57 7.35 4.00
N ILE A 80 2.16 6.39 3.28
CA ILE A 80 3.61 6.14 3.36
C ILE A 80 4.40 7.35 2.86
N THR A 81 3.95 7.97 1.78
CA THR A 81 4.53 9.17 1.17
C THR A 81 3.42 10.08 0.65
N ASP A 82 3.76 11.31 0.31
CA ASP A 82 2.86 12.31 -0.27
C ASP A 82 2.45 11.93 -1.70
N ASP A 83 3.39 11.46 -2.52
CA ASP A 83 3.14 11.13 -3.91
C ASP A 83 3.19 9.62 -4.17
N LEU A 84 2.08 9.08 -4.70
CA LEU A 84 2.02 7.73 -5.22
C LEU A 84 1.96 7.77 -6.75
N ALA A 85 2.87 7.06 -7.40
CA ALA A 85 2.86 6.85 -8.84
C ALA A 85 2.41 5.43 -9.16
N LEU A 86 1.63 5.25 -10.22
CA LEU A 86 1.18 3.93 -10.67
C LEU A 86 2.30 3.25 -11.45
N CYS A 87 2.63 2.03 -11.07
CA CYS A 87 3.61 1.26 -11.80
C CYS A 87 3.07 0.93 -13.19
N TRP A 88 3.88 1.15 -14.21
CA TRP A 88 3.49 0.97 -15.61
C TRP A 88 2.99 -0.45 -15.94
N VAL A 89 3.43 -1.47 -15.18
CA VAL A 89 2.95 -2.85 -15.33
C VAL A 89 1.48 -2.97 -14.92
N HIS A 90 1.06 -2.26 -13.87
CA HIS A 90 -0.34 -2.22 -13.42
C HIS A 90 -1.20 -1.41 -14.39
N GLU A 91 -0.68 -0.28 -14.88
CA GLU A 91 -1.32 0.49 -15.96
C GLU A 91 -1.52 -0.36 -17.22
N GLY A 92 -0.51 -1.16 -17.59
CA GLY A 92 -0.56 -2.12 -18.69
C GLY A 92 -1.76 -3.08 -18.66
N ARG A 93 -2.22 -3.47 -17.46
CA ARG A 93 -3.38 -4.34 -17.29
C ARG A 93 -4.69 -3.65 -17.70
N HIS A 94 -4.79 -2.33 -17.53
CA HIS A 94 -5.97 -1.58 -17.92
C HIS A 94 -6.09 -1.50 -19.45
N TYR A 95 -4.98 -1.25 -20.15
CA TYR A 95 -4.96 -1.23 -21.61
C TYR A 95 -5.41 -2.56 -22.22
N LYS A 96 -5.00 -3.70 -21.65
CA LYS A 96 -5.45 -5.04 -22.12
C LYS A 96 -6.95 -5.30 -21.96
N LYS A 97 -7.63 -4.57 -21.07
CA LYS A 97 -9.07 -4.71 -20.85
C LYS A 97 -9.89 -3.78 -21.74
N LEU A 98 -9.24 -2.86 -22.47
CA LEU A 98 -9.94 -1.99 -23.40
C LEU A 98 -10.56 -2.81 -24.53
N ASN A 99 -11.76 -2.41 -24.93
CA ASN A 99 -12.52 -3.08 -26.00
C ASN A 99 -13.07 -2.03 -26.98
N PRO A 100 -12.17 -1.31 -27.71
CA PRO A 100 -12.57 -0.27 -28.63
C PRO A 100 -13.48 -0.83 -29.74
N LYS A 101 -14.51 -0.05 -30.10
CA LYS A 101 -15.51 -0.42 -31.11
C LYS A 101 -15.32 0.24 -32.47
N VAL A 102 -14.43 1.24 -32.53
CA VAL A 102 -14.08 1.95 -33.76
C VAL A 102 -12.76 1.39 -34.26
N ALA A 103 -12.68 1.05 -35.56
CA ALA A 103 -11.53 0.38 -36.15
C ALA A 103 -10.19 1.12 -35.92
N CYS A 104 -10.17 2.44 -36.11
CA CYS A 104 -8.94 3.22 -35.86
C CYS A 104 -8.47 3.15 -34.39
N HIS A 105 -9.40 3.02 -33.43
CA HIS A 105 -9.03 2.85 -32.01
C HIS A 105 -8.56 1.43 -31.69
N GLN A 106 -8.97 0.43 -32.46
CA GLN A 106 -8.46 -0.95 -32.33
C GLN A 106 -7.01 -1.01 -32.80
N GLU A 107 -6.72 -0.44 -33.97
CA GLU A 107 -5.35 -0.34 -34.52
C GLU A 107 -4.42 0.41 -33.57
N LEU A 108 -4.87 1.54 -33.00
CA LEU A 108 -4.09 2.29 -32.01
C LEU A 108 -3.80 1.48 -30.74
N LEU A 109 -4.77 0.68 -30.27
CA LEU A 109 -4.58 -0.15 -29.09
C LEU A 109 -3.58 -1.28 -29.38
N ASP A 110 -3.72 -1.95 -30.52
CA ASP A 110 -2.82 -3.04 -30.92
C ASP A 110 -1.38 -2.53 -31.06
N GLN A 111 -1.19 -1.40 -31.75
CA GLN A 111 0.12 -0.75 -31.87
C GLN A 111 0.72 -0.41 -30.51
N PHE A 112 -0.07 0.20 -29.61
CA PHE A 112 0.40 0.56 -28.28
C PHE A 112 0.83 -0.67 -27.45
N LEU A 113 0.05 -1.76 -27.51
CA LEU A 113 0.34 -2.98 -26.76
C LEU A 113 1.61 -3.69 -27.25
N ASP A 114 1.89 -3.61 -28.55
CA ASP A 114 3.12 -4.14 -29.17
C ASP A 114 4.34 -3.29 -28.82
N GLU A 115 4.28 -1.97 -29.02
CA GLU A 115 5.40 -1.05 -28.72
C GLU A 115 5.77 -1.06 -27.23
N SER A 116 4.77 -1.18 -26.34
CA SER A 116 4.98 -1.19 -24.89
C SER A 116 5.48 -2.55 -24.35
N GLY A 117 5.64 -3.56 -25.21
CA GLY A 117 6.03 -4.92 -24.80
C GLY A 117 5.01 -5.61 -23.88
N LEU A 118 3.79 -5.06 -23.77
CA LEU A 118 2.73 -5.57 -22.90
C LEU A 118 2.20 -6.91 -23.39
N THR A 119 2.27 -7.17 -24.69
CA THR A 119 2.00 -8.49 -25.28
C THR A 119 2.96 -9.56 -24.73
N GLN A 120 4.24 -9.24 -24.55
CA GLN A 120 5.29 -10.17 -24.11
C GLN A 120 5.34 -10.36 -22.59
N LEU A 121 5.10 -9.31 -21.80
CA LEU A 121 5.08 -9.36 -20.34
C LEU A 121 3.98 -10.28 -19.77
N ALA A 122 2.87 -10.46 -20.50
CA ALA A 122 1.85 -11.44 -20.12
C ALA A 122 2.39 -12.87 -20.08
N GLN A 123 3.31 -13.21 -20.99
CA GLN A 123 3.92 -14.53 -21.06
C GLN A 123 4.88 -14.76 -19.89
N ILE A 124 5.61 -13.73 -19.48
CA ILE A 124 6.56 -13.79 -18.35
C ILE A 124 5.80 -13.82 -17.01
N ALA A 125 4.82 -12.92 -16.80
CA ALA A 125 4.01 -12.91 -15.59
C ALA A 125 3.16 -14.19 -15.44
N GLY A 126 2.61 -14.72 -16.54
CA GLY A 126 1.90 -15.99 -16.55
C GLY A 126 2.81 -17.18 -16.22
N ARG A 127 4.06 -17.19 -16.70
CA ARG A 127 5.06 -18.20 -16.35
C ARG A 127 5.51 -18.10 -14.89
N ALA A 128 5.70 -16.89 -14.36
CA ALA A 128 6.04 -16.67 -12.95
C ALA A 128 4.92 -17.13 -12.00
N ALA A 129 3.67 -16.85 -12.35
CA ALA A 129 2.50 -17.33 -11.61
C ALA A 129 2.36 -18.87 -11.67
N LEU A 130 2.66 -19.51 -12.81
CA LEU A 130 2.72 -20.97 -12.90
C LEU A 130 3.81 -21.56 -11.99
N TYR A 131 5.01 -20.96 -11.96
CA TYR A 131 6.11 -21.43 -11.13
C TYR A 131 5.80 -21.35 -9.62
N LEU A 132 5.16 -20.28 -9.17
CA LEU A 132 4.74 -20.13 -7.76
C LEU A 132 3.61 -21.08 -7.34
N ALA A 133 2.78 -21.52 -8.29
CA ALA A 133 1.72 -22.51 -8.02
C ALA A 133 2.24 -23.97 -7.99
N THR A 134 3.51 -24.19 -8.32
CA THR A 134 4.15 -25.52 -8.38
C THR A 134 5.16 -25.75 -7.25
N ILE A 135 5.17 -24.88 -6.22
CA ILE A 135 5.97 -24.99 -4.99
C ILE A 135 5.00 -25.03 -3.80
#